data_AF-A0A4U9IM00-F1
#
_entry.id   AF-A0A4U9IM00-F1
#
_cell.length_a   1.000
_cell.length_b   1.000
_cell.length_c   1.000
_cell.angle_alpha   90.00
_cell.angle_beta   90.00
_cell.angle_gamma   90.00
#
_symmetry.space_group_name_H-M   'P 1'
#
loop_
_entity.id
_entity.type
_entity.pdbx_description
1 polymer ?
#
loop_
_entity_poly.entity_id
_entity_poly.type
_entity_poly.pdbx_seq_one_letter_code
_entity_poly.pdbx_strand_id
1 'polypeptide(L)'
;MSHFAVITLPLYSHMHAMEALAKHLIVRGHRVTFFQQEEARTLLTEPQAHFIAVGNPTPFAMQEPGFFHLISGMASVTDMLCRELPSPSDSTILTP
;
A
#
# COMPACT_ATOMS: atom_id res chain seq x y z
N MET A 1 9.23 17.27 -10.29
CA MET A 1 8.31 16.62 -9.34
C MET A 1 7.71 15.41 -10.02
N SER A 2 7.66 14.29 -9.32
CA SER A 2 7.02 13.05 -9.78
C SER A 2 6.14 12.52 -8.65
N HIS A 3 5.17 11.68 -9.00
CA HIS A 3 4.34 10.98 -8.05
C HIS A 3 4.63 9.49 -8.12
N PHE A 4 4.95 8.90 -6.97
CA PHE A 4 5.18 7.48 -6.80
C PHE A 4 3.99 6.83 -6.10
N ALA A 5 3.40 5.84 -6.75
CA ALA A 5 2.50 4.89 -6.10
C ALA A 5 3.32 3.78 -5.46
N VAL A 6 3.07 3.50 -4.19
CA VAL A 6 3.67 2.39 -3.45
C VAL A 6 2.62 1.31 -3.26
N ILE A 7 2.91 0.14 -3.82
CA ILE A 7 2.14 -1.08 -3.67
C ILE A 7 3.11 -2.10 -3.09
N THR A 8 2.84 -2.58 -1.89
CA THR A 8 3.74 -3.47 -1.16
C THR A 8 2.93 -4.44 -0.30
N LEU A 9 3.58 -5.49 0.20
CA LEU A 9 2.92 -6.39 1.13
C LEU A 9 2.48 -5.61 2.38
N PRO A 10 1.26 -5.82 2.88
CA PRO A 10 0.78 -5.17 4.09
C PRO A 10 1.38 -5.78 5.38
N LEU A 11 2.67 -6.08 5.36
CA LEU A 11 3.47 -6.60 6.47
C LEU A 11 4.38 -5.50 7.00
N TYR A 12 4.58 -5.49 8.32
CA TYR A 12 5.40 -4.46 9.00
C TYR A 12 6.76 -4.23 8.33
N SER A 13 7.52 -5.30 8.06
CA SER A 13 8.86 -5.19 7.47
C SER A 13 8.86 -4.54 6.08
N HIS A 14 7.82 -4.80 5.28
CA HIS A 14 7.71 -4.29 3.92
C HIS A 14 7.21 -2.84 3.91
N MET A 15 6.19 -2.55 4.73
CA MET A 15 5.65 -1.20 4.90
C MET A 15 6.72 -0.26 5.44
N HIS A 16 7.46 -0.68 6.48
CA HIS A 16 8.50 0.14 7.10
C HIS A 16 9.69 0.40 6.15
N ALA A 17 10.11 -0.60 5.37
CA ALA A 17 11.16 -0.43 4.38
C ALA A 17 10.75 0.57 3.27
N MET A 18 9.52 0.45 2.77
CA MET A 18 9.00 1.36 1.74
C MET A 18 8.74 2.76 2.29
N GLU A 19 8.35 2.90 3.55
CA GLU A 19 8.23 4.18 4.23
C GLU A 19 9.59 4.90 4.34
N ALA A 20 10.66 4.17 4.68
CA ALA A 20 12.01 4.76 4.71
C ALA A 20 12.42 5.31 3.33
N LEU A 21 12.09 4.59 2.25
CA LEU A 21 12.30 5.08 0.89
C LEU A 21 11.39 6.30 0.59
N ALA A 22 10.13 6.26 1.00
CA ALA A 22 9.17 7.34 0.79
C ALA A 22 9.65 8.65 1.43
N LYS A 23 10.19 8.60 2.66
CA LYS A 23 10.78 9.76 3.34
C LYS A 23 11.84 10.45 2.47
N HIS A 24 12.73 9.66 1.88
CA HIS A 24 13.78 10.19 1.00
C HIS A 24 13.24 10.75 -0.33
N LEU A 25 12.14 10.22 -0.86
CA LEU A 25 11.49 10.76 -2.05
C LEU A 25 10.75 12.07 -1.73
N ILE A 26 10.04 12.11 -0.60
CA ILE A 26 9.29 13.28 -0.13
C ILE A 26 10.24 14.46 0.12
N VAL A 27 11.37 14.24 0.80
CA VAL A 27 12.40 15.28 1.02
C VAL A 27 12.94 15.87 -0.28
N ARG A 28 12.98 15.09 -1.37
CA ARG A 28 13.38 15.56 -2.70
C ARG A 28 12.26 16.29 -3.47
N GLY A 29 11.11 16.49 -2.84
CA GLY A 29 9.94 17.09 -3.46
C GLY A 29 9.22 16.14 -4.40
N HIS A 30 9.14 14.85 -4.08
CA HIS A 30 8.23 13.92 -4.76
C HIS A 30 7.00 13.67 -3.90
N ARG A 31 5.89 13.30 -4.55
CA ARG A 31 4.69 12.82 -3.85
C ARG A 31 4.76 11.30 -3.77
N VAL A 32 4.34 10.74 -2.64
CA VAL A 32 4.29 9.29 -2.44
C VAL A 32 2.93 8.93 -1.86
N THR A 33 2.23 8.01 -2.52
CA THR A 33 0.94 7.48 -2.06
C THR A 33 1.01 5.97 -1.92
N PHE A 34 0.67 5.47 -0.74
CA PHE A 34 0.52 4.05 -0.46
C PHE A 34 -0.91 3.63 -0.79
N PHE A 35 -1.04 2.53 -1.52
CA PHE A 35 -2.34 1.91 -1.83
C PHE A 35 -2.41 0.57 -1.12
N GLN A 36 -3.30 0.47 -0.14
CA GLN A 36 -3.45 -0.76 0.64
C GLN A 36 -4.80 -0.82 1.37
N GLN A 37 -5.17 -1.99 1.89
CA GLN A 37 -6.30 -2.15 2.81
C GLN A 37 -6.15 -1.28 4.06
N GLU A 38 -7.27 -0.78 4.60
CA GLU A 38 -7.30 0.20 5.69
C GLU A 38 -6.51 -0.22 6.93
N GLU A 39 -6.47 -1.52 7.24
CA GLU A 39 -5.72 -2.08 8.38
C GLU A 39 -4.22 -1.75 8.30
N ALA A 40 -3.66 -1.71 7.09
CA ALA A 40 -2.26 -1.42 6.86
C ALA A 40 -1.89 0.05 7.11
N ARG A 41 -2.88 0.96 7.22
CA ARG A 41 -2.66 2.37 7.59
C ARG A 41 -1.90 2.46 8.92
N THR A 42 -2.19 1.56 9.86
CA THR A 42 -1.54 1.51 11.17
C THR A 42 -0.04 1.20 11.11
N LEU A 43 0.45 0.69 9.98
CA LEU A 43 1.86 0.37 9.75
C LEU A 43 2.65 1.57 9.22
N LEU A 44 2.00 2.69 8.91
CA LEU A 44 2.63 3.93 8.48
C LEU A 44 2.71 4.93 9.64
N THR A 45 3.89 5.54 9.76
CA THR A 45 4.22 6.57 10.75
C THR A 45 4.55 7.92 10.11
N GLU A 46 4.88 7.96 8.82
CA GLU A 46 5.28 9.18 8.10
C GLU A 46 4.04 10.03 7.75
N PRO A 47 3.85 11.20 8.38
CA PRO A 47 2.65 12.01 8.17
C PRO A 47 2.55 12.61 6.77
N GLN A 48 3.67 12.77 6.05
CA GLN A 48 3.67 13.32 4.69
C GLN A 48 3.45 12.24 3.61
N ALA A 49 3.43 10.96 3.98
CA ALA A 49 3.08 9.89 3.07
C ALA A 49 1.56 9.81 2.95
N HIS A 50 1.04 9.94 1.72
CA HIS A 50 -0.40 9.79 1.48
C HIS A 50 -0.79 8.31 1.53
N PHE A 51 -2.03 8.03 1.95
CA PHE A 51 -2.57 6.68 1.99
C PHE A 51 -3.98 6.66 1.42
N ILE A 52 -4.19 5.81 0.41
CA ILE A 52 -5.49 5.55 -0.19
C ILE A 52 -5.87 4.11 0.15
N ALA A 53 -6.96 3.99 0.90
CA ALA A 53 -7.54 2.70 1.23
C ALA A 53 -8.16 2.09 -0.02
N VAL A 54 -7.81 0.84 -0.30
CA VAL A 54 -8.41 0.03 -1.37
C VAL A 54 -8.77 -1.34 -0.80
N GLY A 55 -9.74 -1.99 -1.41
CA GLY A 55 -10.28 -3.24 -0.95
C GLY A 55 -11.39 -3.06 0.06
N ASN A 56 -12.16 -4.12 0.24
CA ASN A 56 -12.91 -4.30 1.47
C ASN A 56 -11.94 -4.68 2.61
N PRO A 57 -12.22 -4.26 3.85
CA PRO A 57 -11.51 -4.75 5.02
C PRO A 57 -11.74 -6.25 5.12
N THR A 58 -10.74 -7.03 4.71
CA THR A 58 -10.71 -8.46 5.00
C THR A 58 -9.87 -8.61 6.25
N PRO A 59 -10.32 -9.33 7.29
CA PRO A 59 -9.45 -9.67 8.39
C PRO A 59 -8.22 -10.31 7.77
N PHE A 60 -7.09 -9.65 7.98
CA PHE A 60 -5.83 -9.98 7.36
C PHE A 60 -5.67 -11.50 7.43
N ALA A 61 -5.75 -12.20 6.29
CA ALA A 61 -5.66 -13.66 6.20
C ALA A 61 -4.23 -14.15 6.52
N MET A 62 -3.54 -13.43 7.40
CA MET A 62 -2.23 -13.75 7.94
C MET A 62 -2.32 -14.03 9.45
N GLN A 63 -3.52 -13.99 10.04
CA GLN A 63 -3.72 -14.42 11.43
C GLN A 63 -3.76 -15.94 11.58
N GLU A 64 -4.08 -16.67 10.51
CA GLU A 64 -4.09 -18.14 10.54
C GLU A 64 -2.70 -18.69 10.16
N PRO A 65 -2.09 -19.53 11.01
CA PRO A 65 -0.77 -20.09 10.75
C PRO A 65 -0.80 -21.05 9.56
N GLY A 66 0.10 -20.84 8.59
CA GLY A 66 0.30 -21.79 7.49
C GLY A 66 0.84 -21.12 6.24
N PHE A 67 1.86 -21.74 5.63
CA PHE A 67 2.49 -21.22 4.41
C PHE A 67 1.51 -21.08 3.24
N PHE A 68 0.64 -22.08 3.04
CA PHE A 68 -0.37 -22.02 1.97
C PHE A 68 -1.45 -20.98 2.24
N HIS A 69 -1.82 -20.77 3.51
CA HIS A 69 -2.79 -19.74 3.87
C HIS A 69 -2.20 -18.34 3.60
N LEU A 70 -0.92 -18.14 3.93
CA LEU A 70 -0.18 -16.93 3.59
C LEU A 70 -0.12 -16.70 2.07
N ILE A 71 0.17 -17.73 1.28
CA ILE A 71 0.15 -17.63 -0.19
C ILE A 71 -1.24 -17.27 -0.70
N SER A 72 -2.29 -17.94 -0.24
CA SER A 72 -3.67 -17.67 -0.66
C SER A 72 -4.11 -16.26 -0.26
N GLY A 73 -3.77 -15.81 0.94
CA GLY A 73 -4.00 -14.45 1.40
C GLY A 73 -3.28 -13.43 0.51
N MET A 74 -2.01 -13.65 0.20
CA MET A 74 -1.24 -12.79 -0.71
C MET A 74 -1.83 -12.76 -2.13
N ALA A 75 -2.25 -13.91 -2.66
CA ALA A 75 -2.88 -13.99 -3.97
C ALA A 75 -4.21 -13.23 -4.00
N SER A 76 -5.01 -13.33 -2.94
CA SER A 76 -6.26 -12.57 -2.80
C SER A 76 -6.02 -11.06 -2.71
N VAL A 77 -5.04 -10.61 -1.93
CA VAL A 77 -4.67 -9.19 -1.85
C VAL A 77 -4.16 -8.68 -3.20
N THR A 78 -3.35 -9.48 -3.90
CA THR A 78 -2.85 -9.12 -5.23
C THR A 78 -3.97 -9.01 -6.25
N ASP A 79 -4.89 -9.97 -6.29
CA ASP A 79 -6.07 -9.93 -7.17
C ASP A 79 -6.95 -8.70 -6.89
N MET A 80 -7.17 -8.37 -5.61
CA MET A 80 -7.87 -7.14 -5.22
C MET A 80 -7.15 -5.89 -5.76
N LEU A 81 -5.84 -5.77 -5.53
CA LEU A 81 -5.06 -4.62 -6.00
C LEU A 81 -5.13 -4.48 -7.53
N CYS A 82 -5.06 -5.59 -8.27
CA CYS A 82 -5.20 -5.58 -9.73
C CYS A 82 -6.56 -5.03 -10.21
N ARG A 83 -7.62 -5.16 -9.41
CA ARG A 83 -8.97 -4.70 -9.75
C ARG A 83 -9.25 -3.27 -9.29
N GLU A 84 -8.68 -2.89 -8.14
CA GLU A 84 -9.07 -1.67 -7.42
C GLU A 84 -8.09 -0.51 -7.58
N LEU A 85 -6.86 -0.79 -8.00
CA LEU A 85 -5.91 0.29 -8.26
C LEU A 85 -6.39 1.16 -9.44
N PRO A 86 -6.22 2.49 -9.32
CA PRO A 86 -6.58 3.40 -10.39
C PRO A 86 -5.79 3.08 -11.67
N SER A 87 -6.45 3.23 -12.81
CA SER A 87 -5.77 3.08 -14.09
C SER A 87 -4.69 4.17 -14.22
N PRO A 88 -3.61 3.97 -15.00
CA PRO A 88 -2.61 5.01 -15.23
C PRO A 88 -3.19 6.32 -15.81
N SER A 89 -4.37 6.24 -16.43
CA SER A 89 -5.15 7.35 -16.96
C SER A 89 -6.06 8.04 -15.94
N ASP A 90 -6.26 7.46 -14.75
CA ASP A 90 -7.12 8.03 -13.72
C ASP A 90 -6.46 9.22 -13.03
N SER A 91 -7.12 10.37 -13.15
CA SER A 91 -6.77 11.63 -12.50
C SER A 91 -6.74 11.58 -10.97
N THR A 92 -7.19 10.48 -10.34
CA THR A 92 -7.14 10.25 -8.89
C THR A 92 -5.72 10.18 -8.35
N ILE A 93 -4.74 9.80 -9.18
CA ILE A 93 -3.33 9.90 -8.83
C ILE A 93 -2.93 11.39 -8.70
N LEU A 94 -3.57 12.31 -9.42
CA LEU A 94 -3.16 13.73 -9.45
C LEU A 94 -3.87 14.64 -8.44
N THR A 95 -4.91 14.17 -7.75
CA THR A 95 -5.69 15.01 -6.82
C THR A 95 -5.16 15.00 -5.38
N PRO A 96 -5.20 16.16 -4.68
CA PRO A 96 -4.56 16.41 -3.39
C PRO A 96 -5.15 15.62 -2.21
#